data_AF-A0AAU2KYE3-F1
#
_entry.id   AF-A0AAU2KYE3-F1
#
_cell.length_a   1.000
_cell.length_b   1.000
_cell.length_c   1.000
_cell.angle_alpha   90.00
_cell.angle_beta   90.00
_cell.angle_gamma   90.00
#
_symmetry.space_group_name_H-M   'P 1'
#
loop_
_entity.id
_entity.type
_entity.pdbx_description
1 polymer ?
#
loop_
_entity_poly.entity_id
_entity_poly.type
_entity_poly.pdbx_seq_one_letter_code
_entity_poly.pdbx_strand_id
1 'polypeptide(L)' 'MCRSIKTLRPPAIPEEATEEEIRAAALQFVRKVSGFRAPAAHNQEVFDRAVDEITEATVRLLDGLEVRGAVRTP' A
#
# COMPACT_ATOMS: atom_id res chain seq x y z
N MET A 1 16.07 -5.59 -6.24
CA MET A 1 15.27 -4.39 -5.93
C MET A 1 13.84 -4.63 -6.37
N CYS A 2 12.87 -4.70 -5.46
CA CYS A 2 11.46 -4.85 -5.83
C CYS A 2 10.95 -3.51 -6.36
N ARG A 3 10.79 -3.43 -7.68
CA ARG A 3 10.59 -2.20 -8.44
C ARG A 3 9.17 -1.59 -8.30
N SER A 4 8.40 -1.94 -7.26
CA SER A 4 6.95 -1.72 -7.27
C SER A 4 6.35 -1.06 -6.03
N ILE A 5 7.12 -0.77 -4.98
CA ILE A 5 6.61 0.03 -3.85
C ILE A 5 6.96 1.49 -4.11
N LYS A 6 5.96 2.31 -4.46
CA LYS A 6 6.08 3.75 -4.70
C LYS A 6 5.62 4.55 -3.47
N THR A 7 6.12 5.78 -3.32
CA THR A 7 5.64 6.71 -2.29
C THR A 7 4.23 7.19 -2.64
N LEU A 8 3.27 6.97 -1.76
CA LEU A 8 1.85 7.31 -1.96
C LEU A 8 1.43 8.62 -1.29
N ARG A 9 2.28 9.24 -0.45
CA ARG A 9 1.92 10.54 0.16
C ARG A 9 2.19 11.70 -0.80
N PRO A 10 1.41 12.80 -0.73
CA PRO A 10 1.78 14.05 -1.39
C PRO A 10 3.15 14.58 -0.92
N PRO A 11 3.91 15.30 -1.78
CA PRO A 11 3.64 15.61 -3.19
C PRO A 11 4.18 14.53 -4.16
N ALA A 12 4.51 13.33 -3.69
CA ALA A 12 5.08 12.29 -4.56
C ALA A 12 4.09 11.79 -5.63
N ILE A 13 2.80 11.92 -5.35
CA ILE A 13 1.69 11.81 -6.29
C ILE A 13 0.91 13.13 -6.30
N PRO A 14 0.31 13.51 -7.45
CA PRO A 14 -0.41 14.78 -7.59
C PRO A 14 -1.76 14.81 -6.85
N GLU A 15 -2.35 13.65 -6.63
CA GLU A 15 -3.66 13.47 -5.99
C GLU A 15 -3.53 12.59 -4.73
N GLU A 16 -4.61 12.43 -3.98
CA GLU A 16 -4.64 11.46 -2.87
C GLU A 16 -4.55 10.04 -3.41
N ALA A 17 -3.83 9.16 -2.68
CA ALA A 17 -3.65 7.79 -3.12
C ALA A 17 -4.98 7.05 -3.09
N THR A 18 -5.32 6.38 -4.18
CA THR A 18 -6.57 5.60 -4.23
C THR A 18 -6.41 4.29 -3.45
N GLU A 19 -7.53 3.72 -3.00
CA GLU A 19 -7.53 2.41 -2.33
C GLU A 19 -6.88 1.33 -3.20
N GLU A 20 -7.08 1.36 -4.52
CA GLU A 20 -6.45 0.44 -5.46
C GLU A 20 -4.92 0.58 -5.48
N GLU A 21 -4.40 1.80 -5.43
CA GLU A 21 -2.96 2.05 -5.37
C GLU A 21 -2.35 1.58 -4.04
N ILE A 22 -3.07 1.80 -2.94
CA ILE A 22 -2.69 1.34 -1.62
C ILE A 22 -2.68 -0.20 -1.57
N ARG A 23 -3.73 -0.84 -2.08
CA ARG A 23 -3.83 -2.30 -2.16
C ARG A 23 -2.77 -2.90 -3.06
N ALA A 24 -2.45 -2.25 -4.18
CA ALA A 24 -1.35 -2.65 -5.03
C ALA A 24 0.00 -2.57 -4.30
N ALA A 25 0.25 -1.52 -3.50
CA ALA A 25 1.45 -1.41 -2.68
C ALA A 25 1.51 -2.50 -1.60
N ALA A 26 0.40 -2.76 -0.91
CA ALA A 26 0.28 -3.84 0.08
C ALA A 26 0.60 -5.21 -0.53
N LEU A 27 0.05 -5.52 -1.70
CA LEU A 27 0.36 -6.74 -2.45
C LEU A 27 1.86 -6.89 -2.72
N GLN A 28 2.52 -5.82 -3.14
CA GLN A 28 3.96 -5.85 -3.42
C GLN A 28 4.79 -6.02 -2.14
N PHE A 29 4.36 -5.45 -1.02
CA PHE A 29 4.97 -5.68 0.29
C PHE A 29 4.85 -7.16 0.70
N VAL A 30 3.64 -7.73 0.64
CA VAL A 30 3.43 -9.14 1.03
C VAL A 30 4.25 -10.08 0.15
N ARG A 31 4.29 -9.85 -1.17
CA ARG A 31 5.17 -10.60 -2.09
C ARG A 31 6.65 -10.49 -1.71
N LYS A 32 7.10 -9.28 -1.36
CA LYS A 32 8.49 -9.01 -0.99
C LYS A 32 8.90 -9.72 0.29
N VAL A 33 8.04 -9.68 1.30
CA VAL A 33 8.31 -10.25 2.64
C VAL A 33 8.19 -11.77 2.63
N SER A 34 7.15 -12.30 1.98
CA SER A 34 6.93 -13.75 1.91
C SER A 34 7.87 -14.48 0.94
N GLY A 35 8.45 -13.77 -0.04
CA GLY A 35 9.24 -14.38 -1.11
C GLY A 35 8.41 -15.03 -2.22
N PHE A 36 7.08 -15.07 -2.08
CA PHE A 36 6.18 -15.59 -3.12
C PHE A 36 5.85 -14.51 -4.14
N ARG A 37 5.98 -14.81 -5.44
CA ARG A 37 5.37 -13.99 -6.50
C ARG A 37 3.87 -14.26 -6.62
N ALA A 38 3.48 -15.50 -6.46
CA ALA A 38 2.10 -15.95 -6.37
C ALA A 38 2.04 -17.03 -5.27
N PRO A 39 1.12 -16.94 -4.31
CA PRO A 39 0.95 -17.98 -3.31
C PRO A 39 0.41 -19.26 -3.98
N ALA A 40 0.71 -20.42 -3.38
CA ALA A 40 0.01 -21.65 -3.70
C ALA A 40 -1.44 -21.58 -3.20
N ALA A 41 -2.35 -22.37 -3.78
CA ALA A 41 -3.79 -22.33 -3.45
C ALA A 41 -4.07 -22.48 -1.94
N HIS A 42 -3.32 -23.32 -1.22
CA HIS A 42 -3.49 -23.51 0.22
C HIS A 42 -3.02 -22.32 1.08
N ASN A 43 -2.20 -21.42 0.53
CA ASN A 43 -1.75 -20.20 1.20
C ASN A 43 -2.51 -18.96 0.74
N GLN A 44 -3.44 -19.09 -0.20
CA GLN A 44 -4.14 -17.98 -0.81
C GLN A 44 -4.89 -17.13 0.23
N GLU A 45 -5.63 -17.77 1.13
CA GLU A 45 -6.39 -17.09 2.18
C GLU A 45 -5.50 -16.27 3.13
N VAL A 46 -4.38 -16.85 3.58
CA VAL A 46 -3.42 -16.16 4.46
C VAL A 46 -2.76 -14.99 3.72
N PHE A 47 -2.48 -15.18 2.43
CA PHE A 47 -1.87 -14.16 1.60
C PHE A 47 -2.82 -12.98 1.36
N ASP A 48 -4.07 -13.25 0.99
CA ASP A 48 -5.09 -12.23 0.74
C ASP A 48 -5.41 -11.46 2.01
N ARG A 49 -5.59 -12.16 3.14
CA ARG A 49 -5.81 -11.52 4.44
C ARG A 49 -4.68 -10.57 4.81
N ALA A 50 -3.42 -10.97 4.60
CA ALA A 50 -2.29 -10.10 4.88
C ALA A 50 -2.27 -8.85 3.98
N VAL A 51 -2.66 -8.98 2.71
CA VAL A 51 -2.79 -7.84 1.79
C VAL A 51 -3.88 -6.88 2.28
N ASP A 52 -5.04 -7.39 2.67
CA ASP A 52 -6.15 -6.56 3.09
C ASP A 52 -5.85 -5.84 4.43
N GLU A 53 -5.28 -6.54 5.42
CA GLU A 53 -4.87 -5.93 6.71
C GLU A 53 -3.86 -4.79 6.52
N ILE A 54 -2.89 -4.97 5.61
CA ILE A 54 -1.89 -3.95 5.29
C ILE A 54 -2.50 -2.80 4.51
N THR A 55 -3.47 -3.07 3.64
CA THR A 55 -4.21 -2.04 2.89
C THR A 55 -4.89 -1.11 3.87
N GLU A 56 -5.69 -1.64 4.79
CA GLU A 56 -6.38 -0.83 5.80
C GLU A 56 -5.42 -0.08 6.73
N ALA A 57 -4.32 -0.73 7.15
CA ALA A 57 -3.32 -0.07 7.98
C ALA A 57 -2.66 1.11 7.26
N THR A 58 -2.44 0.97 5.94
CA THR A 58 -1.86 2.01 5.11
C THR A 58 -2.85 3.15 4.84
N VAL A 59 -4.14 2.85 4.64
CA VAL A 59 -5.19 3.88 4.56
C VAL A 59 -5.18 4.74 5.82
N ARG A 60 -5.29 4.11 7.01
CA ARG A 60 -5.25 4.82 8.30
C ARG A 60 -3.97 5.64 8.49
N LEU A 61 -2.82 5.13 8.01
CA LEU A 61 -1.57 5.87 8.04
C LEU A 61 -1.63 7.12 7.16
N LEU A 62 -2.05 6.99 5.90
CA LEU A 62 -2.09 8.11 4.96
C LEU A 62 -3.09 9.19 5.40
N ASP A 63 -4.25 8.79 5.92
CA ASP A 63 -5.25 9.70 6.47
C ASP A 63 -4.73 10.48 7.70
N GLY A 64 -3.91 9.83 8.53
CA GLY A 64 -3.34 10.42 9.73
C GLY A 64 -2.03 11.18 9.54
N LEU A 65 -1.42 11.14 8.35
CA LEU A 65 -0.12 11.77 8.10
C LEU A 65 -0.28 13.28 7.87
N GLU A 66 0.24 14.09 8.79
CA GLU A 66 0.39 15.53 8.58
C GLU A 66 1.66 15.84 7.78
N VAL A 67 1.51 16.08 6.48
CA VAL A 67 2.62 16.48 5.61
C VAL A 67 2.80 18.00 5.64
N ARG A 68 3.79 18.48 6.39
CA ARG A 68 4.18 19.90 6.39
C ARG A 68 4.56 20.35 4.97
N GLY A 69 3.86 21.38 4.46
CA GLY A 69 4.11 21.95 3.12
C GLY A 69 3.16 21.47 2.02
N ALA A 70 2.27 20.52 2.29
CA ALA A 70 1.14 20.25 1.40
C ALA A 70 0.04 21.28 1.69
N VAL A 71 -0.09 22.29 0.82
CA VAL A 71 -1.19 23.25 0.91
C VAL A 71 -2.48 22.48 0.61
N ARG A 72 -3.28 22.19 1.64
CA ARG A 72 -4.69 21.86 1.46
C ARG A 72 -5.40 23.13 1.00
N THR A 73 -5.47 23.35 -0.31
CA THR A 73 -6.29 24.42 -0.86
C THR A 73 -7.76 24.06 -0.62
N PRO A 74 -8.58 24.99 -0.09
CA PRO A 74 -9.99 24.77 0.21
C PRO A 74 -10.85 24.51 -1.03
#